data_AF-A0A7W1TQZ5-F1
#
_entry.id   AF-A0A7W1TQZ5-F1
#
_cell.length_a   1.000
_cell.length_b   1.000
_cell.length_c   1.000
_cell.angle_alpha   90.00
_cell.angle_beta   90.00
_cell.angle_gamma   90.00
#
_symmetry.space_group_name_H-M   'P 1'
#
loop_
_entity.id
_entity.type
_entity.pdbx_description
1 polymer ?
#
loop_
_entity_poly.entity_id
_entity_poly.type
_entity_poly.pdbx_seq_one_letter_code
_entity_poly.pdbx_strand_id
1 'polypeptide(L)'
;MAVKTLFIDPSRCIGCRACEAACRECDSHKGESMVMVDFIDRGYSVATQPTVCMHCEEPTAPCAQVCPVMAIQITPDGVVQSADASRCIACRNCVYACPFGVPKLDVGARLMKKCNLCYDRTSQDLKPWCAQACPTQAIWYGSYEEFVHERRGVPINLTAFGDQEIRTRVYHVLPESVPKLDVSALLAEAQAELDQVTGVRQEAWVL
;
A
#
# COMPACT_ATOMS: atom_id res chain seq x y z
N MET A 1 -10.39 -12.13 19.60
CA MET A 1 -10.01 -12.69 18.27
C MET A 1 -8.70 -12.05 17.86
N ALA A 2 -7.79 -12.79 17.23
CA ALA A 2 -6.55 -12.20 16.72
C ALA A 2 -6.87 -11.19 15.61
N VAL A 3 -6.24 -10.02 15.66
CA VAL A 3 -6.41 -8.99 14.65
C VAL A 3 -5.75 -9.46 13.36
N LYS A 4 -6.55 -9.62 12.28
CA LYS A 4 -6.06 -10.02 10.96
C LYS A 4 -5.78 -8.79 10.09
N THR A 5 -4.78 -8.90 9.22
CA THR A 5 -4.32 -7.82 8.34
C THR A 5 -3.67 -8.38 7.08
N LEU A 6 -3.24 -7.49 6.18
CA LEU A 6 -2.49 -7.87 4.98
C LEU A 6 -0.98 -7.94 5.24
N PHE A 7 -0.34 -8.91 4.59
CA PHE A 7 1.10 -9.05 4.49
C PHE A 7 1.45 -9.00 3.00
N ILE A 8 2.27 -8.03 2.64
CA ILE A 8 2.65 -7.72 1.27
C ILE A 8 4.09 -8.16 1.04
N ASP A 9 4.25 -9.18 0.20
CA ASP A 9 5.54 -9.77 -0.16
C ASP A 9 5.81 -9.55 -1.67
N PRO A 10 6.50 -8.46 -2.04
CA PRO A 10 6.84 -8.18 -3.43
C PRO A 10 7.71 -9.26 -4.08
N SER A 11 8.50 -10.01 -3.30
CA SER A 11 9.37 -11.08 -3.83
C SER A 11 8.57 -12.23 -4.47
N ARG A 12 7.29 -12.37 -4.09
CA ARG A 12 6.36 -13.36 -4.63
C ARG A 12 5.43 -12.78 -5.70
N CYS A 13 5.46 -11.47 -5.94
CA CYS A 13 4.55 -10.83 -6.88
C CYS A 13 5.03 -11.05 -8.31
N ILE A 14 4.13 -11.58 -9.14
CA ILE A 14 4.40 -11.90 -10.56
C ILE A 14 3.68 -10.93 -11.52
N GLY A 15 3.14 -9.83 -11.00
CA GLY A 15 2.48 -8.82 -11.83
C GLY A 15 1.22 -9.29 -12.56
N CYS A 16 0.58 -10.39 -12.14
CA CYS A 16 -0.55 -11.00 -12.86
C CYS A 16 -1.85 -10.17 -12.85
N ARG A 17 -1.94 -9.13 -12.01
CA ARG A 17 -3.12 -8.24 -11.85
C ARG A 17 -4.43 -8.92 -11.43
N ALA A 18 -4.37 -10.17 -10.96
CA ALA A 18 -5.53 -10.87 -10.40
C ALA A 18 -6.14 -10.12 -9.20
N CYS A 19 -5.29 -9.48 -8.38
CA CYS A 19 -5.73 -8.67 -7.25
C CYS A 19 -6.51 -7.42 -7.69
N GLU A 20 -6.14 -6.78 -8.81
CA GLU A 20 -6.85 -5.61 -9.34
C GLU A 20 -8.23 -6.03 -9.87
N ALA A 21 -8.27 -7.11 -10.67
CA ALA A 21 -9.52 -7.66 -11.19
C ALA A 21 -10.48 -8.02 -10.05
N ALA A 22 -10.02 -8.78 -9.05
CA ALA A 22 -10.84 -9.15 -7.90
C ALA A 22 -11.27 -7.95 -7.05
N CYS A 23 -10.45 -6.89 -6.98
CA CYS A 23 -10.82 -5.68 -6.25
C CYS A 23 -11.98 -4.92 -6.89
N ARG A 24 -12.06 -4.92 -8.23
CA ARG A 24 -13.14 -4.29 -9.01
C ARG A 24 -14.49 -4.98 -8.82
N GLU A 25 -14.47 -6.30 -8.64
CA GLU A 25 -15.66 -7.13 -8.37
C GLU A 25 -16.21 -6.93 -6.95
N CYS A 26 -15.55 -6.14 -6.11
CA CYS A 26 -16.10 -5.77 -4.81
C CYS A 26 -17.26 -4.79 -4.98
N ASP A 27 -18.43 -5.13 -4.43
CA ASP A 27 -19.65 -4.31 -4.50
C ASP A 27 -19.42 -2.86 -4.05
N SER A 28 -18.52 -2.65 -3.09
CA SER A 28 -18.20 -1.31 -2.55
C SER A 28 -17.39 -0.42 -3.51
N HIS A 29 -16.75 -0.99 -4.54
CA HIS A 29 -15.86 -0.25 -5.45
C HIS A 29 -16.43 0.00 -6.85
N LYS A 30 -17.60 -0.58 -7.18
CA LYS A 30 -18.35 -0.33 -8.43
C LYS A 30 -17.49 -0.44 -9.70
N GLY A 31 -16.66 -1.48 -9.80
CA GLY A 31 -15.83 -1.74 -10.99
C GLY A 31 -14.48 -1.02 -11.01
N GLU A 32 -14.14 -0.24 -9.98
CA GLU A 32 -12.82 0.40 -9.84
C GLU A 32 -11.91 -0.39 -8.90
N SER A 33 -10.62 -0.51 -9.25
CA SER A 33 -9.67 -1.17 -8.38
C SER A 33 -9.11 -0.18 -7.37
N MET A 34 -9.11 -0.58 -6.10
CA MET A 34 -8.44 0.14 -5.02
C MET A 34 -7.05 -0.43 -4.68
N VAL A 35 -6.62 -1.44 -5.43
CA VAL A 35 -5.27 -2.01 -5.44
C VAL A 35 -4.61 -1.64 -6.76
N MET A 36 -3.32 -1.36 -6.74
CA MET A 36 -2.52 -1.10 -7.93
C MET A 36 -1.41 -2.15 -8.02
N VAL A 37 -1.05 -2.58 -9.22
CA VAL A 37 0.18 -3.35 -9.44
C VAL A 37 1.18 -2.47 -10.17
N ASP A 38 2.21 -2.09 -9.44
CA ASP A 38 3.32 -1.29 -9.94
C ASP A 38 4.37 -2.20 -10.58
N PHE A 39 4.95 -1.73 -11.69
CA PHE A 39 6.04 -2.39 -12.40
C PHE A 39 7.26 -1.49 -12.27
N ILE A 40 8.30 -1.97 -11.60
CA ILE A 40 9.54 -1.22 -11.43
C ILE A 40 10.33 -1.41 -12.71
N ASP A 41 10.48 -0.32 -13.49
CA ASP A 41 11.16 -0.22 -14.78
C ASP A 41 11.43 -1.56 -15.51
N ARG A 42 10.52 -1.92 -16.42
CA ARG A 42 10.59 -3.20 -17.16
C ARG A 42 11.82 -3.35 -18.05
N GLY A 43 12.54 -2.26 -18.34
CA GLY A 43 13.81 -2.33 -19.08
C GLY A 43 14.95 -2.91 -18.24
N TYR A 44 14.88 -2.78 -16.91
CA TYR A 44 15.96 -3.14 -15.99
C TYR A 44 15.54 -4.18 -14.94
N SER A 45 14.25 -4.29 -14.64
CA SER A 45 13.76 -5.20 -13.61
C SER A 45 12.46 -5.88 -14.00
N VAL A 46 12.31 -7.12 -13.53
CA VAL A 46 11.04 -7.86 -13.56
C VAL A 46 10.25 -7.68 -12.26
N ALA A 47 10.75 -6.86 -11.34
CA ALA A 47 10.12 -6.63 -10.05
C ALA A 47 8.74 -5.97 -10.22
N THR A 48 7.78 -6.51 -9.49
CA THR A 48 6.42 -5.98 -9.43
C THR A 48 5.99 -5.87 -7.99
N GLN A 49 5.16 -4.88 -7.69
CA GLN A 49 4.71 -4.64 -6.32
C GLN A 49 3.22 -4.35 -6.31
N PRO A 50 2.42 -5.07 -5.52
CA PRO A 50 1.04 -4.67 -5.27
C PRO A 50 1.03 -3.55 -4.23
N THR A 51 0.46 -2.42 -4.60
CA THR A 51 0.29 -1.25 -3.72
C THR A 51 -1.15 -1.19 -3.21
N VAL A 52 -1.27 -1.23 -1.89
CA VAL A 52 -2.54 -1.21 -1.13
C VAL A 52 -2.48 -0.13 -0.05
N CYS A 53 -3.63 0.23 0.52
CA CYS A 53 -3.63 1.09 1.71
C CYS A 53 -2.94 0.35 2.86
N MET A 54 -1.98 1.01 3.51
CA MET A 54 -1.24 0.41 4.62
C MET A 54 -2.01 0.41 5.95
N HIS A 55 -3.21 1.00 5.98
CA HIS A 55 -4.08 1.12 7.15
C HIS A 55 -3.29 1.55 8.39
N CYS A 56 -2.61 2.71 8.29
CA CYS A 56 -1.75 3.24 9.34
C CYS A 56 -2.44 3.29 10.71
N GLU A 57 -1.69 3.00 11.76
CA GLU A 57 -2.18 3.05 13.13
C GLU A 57 -2.34 4.51 13.60
N GLU A 58 -3.27 4.74 14.51
CA GLU A 58 -3.41 6.03 15.19
C GLU A 58 -2.22 6.23 16.15
N PRO A 59 -1.63 7.45 16.27
CA PRO A 59 -1.98 8.72 15.65
C PRO A 59 -1.18 9.02 14.36
N THR A 60 -0.84 8.03 13.55
CA THR A 60 0.00 8.21 12.36
C THR A 60 -0.74 8.04 11.04
N ALA A 61 -2.08 8.00 11.03
CA ALA A 61 -2.87 7.91 9.81
C ALA A 61 -3.04 9.29 9.14
N PRO A 62 -2.12 9.72 8.24
CA PRO A 62 -2.02 11.13 7.88
C PRO A 62 -3.23 11.54 7.03
N CYS A 63 -3.71 10.63 6.17
CA CYS A 63 -4.88 10.85 5.34
C CYS A 63 -6.16 11.17 6.15
N ALA A 64 -6.34 10.54 7.32
CA ALA A 64 -7.49 10.82 8.19
C ALA A 64 -7.31 12.15 8.92
N GLN A 65 -6.12 12.43 9.43
CA GLN A 65 -5.81 13.64 10.19
C GLN A 65 -5.93 14.93 9.38
N VAL A 66 -5.51 14.91 8.11
CA VAL A 66 -5.58 16.11 7.25
C VAL A 66 -6.97 16.37 6.69
N CYS A 67 -7.97 15.52 6.99
CA CYS A 67 -9.32 15.65 6.44
C CYS A 67 -10.14 16.67 7.26
N PRO A 68 -10.40 17.88 6.73
CA PRO A 68 -11.04 18.96 7.50
C PRO A 68 -12.51 18.67 7.84
N VAL A 69 -13.13 17.76 7.10
CA VAL A 69 -14.54 17.36 7.24
C VAL A 69 -14.71 15.99 7.88
N MET A 70 -13.60 15.39 8.33
CA MET A 70 -13.53 14.04 8.91
C MET A 70 -14.30 12.99 8.07
N ALA A 71 -14.13 13.03 6.74
CA ALA A 71 -14.76 12.06 5.84
C ALA A 71 -14.09 10.68 5.89
N ILE A 72 -12.86 10.58 6.38
CA ILE A 72 -12.11 9.34 6.50
C ILE A 72 -12.13 8.93 7.97
N GLN A 73 -12.83 7.84 8.28
CA GLN A 73 -12.99 7.32 9.64
C GLN A 73 -12.11 6.09 9.85
N ILE A 74 -11.71 5.83 11.09
CA ILE A 74 -11.00 4.62 11.50
C ILE A 74 -11.97 3.78 12.32
N THR A 75 -12.18 2.53 11.93
CA THR A 75 -13.08 1.63 12.67
C THR A 75 -12.46 1.22 14.02
N PRO A 76 -13.25 0.68 14.97
CA PRO A 76 -12.71 0.09 16.20
C PRO A 76 -11.67 -1.01 15.94
N ASP A 77 -11.80 -1.71 14.81
CA ASP A 77 -10.84 -2.72 14.34
C ASP A 77 -9.60 -2.10 13.66
N GLY A 78 -9.40 -0.79 13.74
CA GLY A 78 -8.26 -0.06 13.17
C GLY A 78 -8.27 0.06 11.64
N VAL A 79 -9.38 -0.25 10.98
CA VAL A 79 -9.46 -0.16 9.51
C VAL A 79 -9.73 1.29 9.10
N VAL A 80 -8.72 1.92 8.49
CA VAL A 80 -8.86 3.25 7.88
C VAL A 80 -9.78 3.16 6.65
N GLN A 81 -10.98 3.73 6.71
CA GLN A 81 -12.01 3.64 5.68
C GLN A 81 -11.71 4.49 4.44
N SER A 82 -12.46 4.26 3.36
CA SER A 82 -12.56 5.22 2.24
C SER A 82 -13.26 6.50 2.70
N ALA A 83 -13.20 7.58 1.90
CA ALA A 83 -13.95 8.78 2.25
C ALA A 83 -15.45 8.54 2.16
N ASP A 84 -16.18 8.98 3.17
CA ASP A 84 -17.65 9.06 3.17
C ASP A 84 -18.11 10.07 2.11
N ALA A 85 -18.92 9.60 1.16
CA ALA A 85 -19.45 10.40 0.06
C ALA A 85 -20.33 11.57 0.53
N SER A 86 -20.99 11.45 1.69
CA SER A 86 -21.82 12.53 2.25
C SER A 86 -21.02 13.67 2.85
N ARG A 87 -19.73 13.44 3.15
CA ARG A 87 -18.85 14.39 3.84
C ARG A 87 -17.72 14.90 2.96
N CYS A 88 -17.24 14.08 2.03
CA CYS A 88 -16.07 14.39 1.23
C CYS A 88 -16.30 15.64 0.36
N ILE A 89 -15.41 16.63 0.49
CA ILE A 89 -15.42 17.87 -0.31
C ILE A 89 -14.40 17.86 -1.47
N ALA A 90 -13.82 16.70 -1.80
CA ALA A 90 -12.83 16.53 -2.87
C ALA A 90 -11.58 17.45 -2.79
N CYS A 91 -11.17 17.90 -1.60
CA CYS A 91 -10.06 18.85 -1.44
C CYS A 91 -8.65 18.29 -1.72
N ARG A 92 -8.51 16.98 -1.86
CA ARG A 92 -7.24 16.25 -2.13
C ARG A 92 -6.16 16.30 -1.04
N ASN A 93 -6.40 16.92 0.12
CA ASN A 93 -5.42 16.91 1.22
C ASN A 93 -4.93 15.49 1.56
N CYS A 94 -5.84 14.52 1.64
CA CYS A 94 -5.51 13.13 1.93
C CYS A 94 -4.69 12.43 0.83
N VAL A 95 -4.80 12.88 -0.44
CA VAL A 95 -3.99 12.38 -1.55
C VAL A 95 -2.54 12.83 -1.38
N TYR A 96 -2.32 14.10 -1.04
CA TYR A 96 -0.98 14.65 -0.84
C TYR A 96 -0.33 14.20 0.47
N ALA A 97 -1.13 13.96 1.51
CA ALA A 97 -0.61 13.57 2.81
C ALA A 97 -0.24 12.09 2.92
N CYS A 98 -0.71 11.23 2.02
CA CYS A 98 -0.41 9.81 2.11
C CYS A 98 0.99 9.52 1.53
N PRO A 99 1.96 9.08 2.36
CA PRO A 99 3.33 8.85 1.88
C PRO A 99 3.44 7.59 1.01
N PHE A 100 2.45 6.70 1.09
CA PHE A 100 2.34 5.51 0.24
C PHE A 100 1.61 5.77 -1.09
N GLY A 101 1.15 7.01 -1.35
CA GLY A 101 0.53 7.38 -2.63
C GLY A 101 -0.80 6.69 -2.97
N VAL A 102 -1.49 6.12 -1.97
CA VAL A 102 -2.67 5.25 -2.18
C VAL A 102 -3.98 5.99 -2.48
N PRO A 103 -4.37 7.05 -1.74
CA PRO A 103 -5.64 7.73 -1.99
C PRO A 103 -5.67 8.35 -3.39
N LYS A 104 -6.73 8.08 -4.15
CA LYS A 104 -6.95 8.69 -5.47
C LYS A 104 -8.27 9.47 -5.46
N LEU A 105 -8.30 10.60 -6.18
CA LEU A 105 -9.53 11.35 -6.36
C LEU A 105 -10.23 10.90 -7.64
N ASP A 106 -11.46 10.43 -7.51
CA ASP A 106 -12.40 10.36 -8.63
C ASP A 106 -12.97 11.78 -8.88
N VAL A 107 -12.56 12.36 -10.01
CA VAL A 107 -12.98 13.72 -10.41
C VAL A 107 -14.45 13.76 -10.79
N GLY A 108 -14.98 12.71 -11.42
CA GLY A 108 -16.37 12.64 -11.85
C GLY A 108 -17.32 12.51 -10.65
N ALA A 109 -17.00 11.61 -9.72
CA ALA A 109 -17.78 11.43 -8.49
C ALA A 109 -17.48 12.48 -7.41
N ARG A 110 -16.44 13.31 -7.60
CA ARG A 110 -15.92 14.25 -6.58
C ARG A 110 -15.67 13.56 -5.23
N LEU A 111 -15.07 12.38 -5.28
CA LEU A 111 -14.88 11.51 -4.12
C LEU A 111 -13.46 10.96 -4.08
N MET A 112 -12.81 11.03 -2.93
CA MET A 112 -11.57 10.28 -2.72
C MET A 112 -11.91 8.82 -2.46
N LYS A 113 -11.30 7.91 -3.22
CA LYS A 113 -11.42 6.47 -3.03
C LYS A 113 -10.05 5.88 -2.70
N LYS A 114 -10.08 4.88 -1.82
CA LYS A 114 -8.94 4.03 -1.46
C LYS A 114 -9.45 2.71 -0.87
N CYS A 115 -8.53 1.75 -0.74
CA CYS A 115 -8.79 0.47 -0.08
C CYS A 115 -9.31 0.70 1.35
N ASN A 116 -10.35 -0.06 1.70
CA ASN A 116 -10.98 -0.12 3.02
C ASN A 116 -10.81 -1.51 3.67
N LEU A 117 -9.79 -2.27 3.27
CA LEU A 117 -9.53 -3.66 3.69
C LEU A 117 -10.70 -4.63 3.39
N CYS A 118 -11.57 -4.31 2.41
CA CYS A 118 -12.84 -5.02 2.21
C CYS A 118 -13.58 -5.22 3.54
N TYR A 119 -13.80 -4.13 4.30
CA TYR A 119 -14.35 -4.19 5.65
C TYR A 119 -15.69 -4.92 5.75
N ASP A 120 -16.51 -4.81 4.71
CA ASP A 120 -17.74 -5.57 4.51
C ASP A 120 -17.54 -7.09 4.60
N ARG A 121 -16.37 -7.59 4.21
CA ARG A 121 -15.98 -9.01 4.27
C ARG A 121 -15.20 -9.35 5.52
N THR A 122 -14.19 -8.54 5.85
CA THR A 122 -13.28 -8.83 6.96
C THR A 122 -13.94 -8.75 8.33
N SER A 123 -14.98 -7.92 8.48
CA SER A 123 -15.85 -7.90 9.68
C SER A 123 -16.64 -9.21 9.89
N GLN A 124 -16.75 -10.05 8.85
CA GLN A 124 -17.40 -11.36 8.87
C GLN A 124 -16.37 -12.51 8.80
N ASP A 125 -15.10 -12.23 9.12
CA ASP A 125 -13.96 -13.16 9.05
C ASP A 125 -13.68 -13.75 7.64
N LEU A 126 -14.16 -13.07 6.59
CA LEU A 126 -13.87 -13.43 5.20
C LEU A 126 -12.61 -12.70 4.70
N LYS A 127 -11.84 -13.35 3.83
CA LYS A 127 -10.63 -12.74 3.24
C LYS A 127 -11.00 -11.57 2.29
N PRO A 128 -10.19 -10.49 2.25
CA PRO A 128 -10.27 -9.49 1.20
C PRO A 128 -10.12 -10.13 -0.19
N TRP A 129 -10.81 -9.59 -1.19
CA TRP A 129 -10.80 -10.13 -2.55
C TRP A 129 -9.39 -10.21 -3.15
N CYS A 130 -8.55 -9.19 -2.92
CA CYS A 130 -7.19 -9.16 -3.45
C CYS A 130 -6.30 -10.27 -2.87
N ALA A 131 -6.45 -10.59 -1.59
CA ALA A 131 -5.72 -11.68 -0.92
C ALA A 131 -6.28 -13.06 -1.34
N GLN A 132 -7.60 -13.18 -1.48
CA GLN A 132 -8.27 -14.40 -1.94
C GLN A 132 -7.82 -14.78 -3.36
N ALA A 133 -7.68 -13.80 -4.26
CA ALA A 133 -7.37 -14.02 -5.67
C ALA A 133 -5.87 -14.14 -5.98
N CYS A 134 -4.97 -13.84 -5.02
CA CYS A 134 -3.54 -13.81 -5.30
C CYS A 134 -2.96 -15.24 -5.44
N PRO A 135 -2.56 -15.68 -6.64
CA PRO A 135 -2.17 -17.08 -6.87
C PRO A 135 -0.83 -17.43 -6.19
N THR A 136 0.09 -16.47 -6.12
CA THR A 136 1.41 -16.64 -5.49
C THR A 136 1.39 -16.29 -4.01
N GLN A 137 0.26 -15.79 -3.50
CA GLN A 137 0.10 -15.29 -2.13
C GLN A 137 1.12 -14.18 -1.80
N ALA A 138 1.43 -13.32 -2.77
CA ALA A 138 2.17 -12.07 -2.56
C ALA A 138 1.37 -11.07 -1.71
N ILE A 139 0.03 -11.13 -1.81
CA ILE A 139 -0.88 -10.49 -0.86
C ILE A 139 -1.48 -11.61 -0.03
N TRP A 140 -1.11 -11.68 1.25
CA TRP A 140 -1.63 -12.68 2.18
C TRP A 140 -2.42 -12.00 3.30
N TYR A 141 -3.44 -12.67 3.83
CA TYR A 141 -4.31 -12.15 4.89
C TYR A 141 -4.45 -13.15 6.03
N GLY A 142 -4.17 -12.68 7.25
CA GLY A 142 -4.22 -13.47 8.49
C GLY A 142 -3.66 -12.68 9.66
N SER A 143 -3.49 -13.33 10.81
CA SER A 143 -2.85 -12.73 11.99
C SER A 143 -1.32 -12.80 11.89
N TYR A 144 -0.64 -12.05 12.75
CA TYR A 144 0.82 -12.10 12.84
C TYR A 144 1.33 -13.48 13.25
N GLU A 145 0.66 -14.13 14.20
CA GLU A 145 1.00 -15.47 14.68
C GLU A 145 0.84 -16.52 13.57
N GLU A 146 -0.27 -16.45 12.82
CA GLU A 146 -0.51 -17.29 11.64
C GLU A 146 0.61 -17.08 10.61
N PHE A 147 1.00 -15.82 10.33
CA PHE A 147 2.07 -15.52 9.37
C PHE A 147 3.40 -16.16 9.79
N VAL A 148 3.82 -15.94 11.04
CA VAL A 148 5.11 -16.44 11.56
C VAL A 148 5.16 -17.98 11.58
N HIS A 149 4.02 -18.63 11.78
CA HIS A 149 3.93 -20.09 11.78
C HIS A 149 3.89 -20.69 10.37
N GLU A 150 3.16 -20.07 9.43
CA GLU A 150 2.88 -20.64 8.12
C GLU A 150 3.84 -20.17 7.01
N ARG A 151 4.56 -19.06 7.23
CA ARG A 151 5.28 -18.35 6.16
C ARG A 151 6.71 -18.00 6.54
N ARG A 152 7.49 -17.75 5.50
CA ARG A 152 8.87 -17.25 5.59
C ARG A 152 8.91 -15.76 5.26
N GLY A 153 10.00 -15.11 5.66
CA GLY A 153 10.22 -13.67 5.48
C GLY A 153 10.01 -12.91 6.79
N VAL A 154 10.46 -11.66 6.81
CA VAL A 154 10.40 -10.81 8.00
C VAL A 154 9.30 -9.77 7.81
N PRO A 155 8.18 -9.87 8.56
CA PRO A 155 7.10 -8.89 8.48
C PRO A 155 7.47 -7.62 9.25
N ILE A 156 7.57 -6.50 8.55
CA ILE A 156 7.87 -5.16 9.08
C ILE A 156 6.66 -4.24 8.90
N ASN A 157 6.31 -3.51 9.95
CA ASN A 157 5.22 -2.54 9.94
C ASN A 157 5.63 -1.13 10.38
N LEU A 158 6.93 -0.84 10.41
CA LEU A 158 7.46 0.49 10.65
C LEU A 158 8.17 0.96 9.38
N THR A 159 7.68 2.06 8.81
CA THR A 159 8.29 2.69 7.64
C THR A 159 8.75 4.09 8.00
N ALA A 160 10.00 4.44 7.68
CA ALA A 160 10.55 5.77 7.88
C ALA A 160 10.60 6.54 6.56
N PHE A 161 10.18 7.81 6.62
CA PHE A 161 10.24 8.80 5.56
C PHE A 161 10.98 10.03 6.11
N GLY A 162 12.31 10.02 5.98
CA GLY A 162 13.19 10.98 6.64
C GLY A 162 13.04 10.87 8.16
N ASP A 163 12.74 11.99 8.81
CA ASP A 163 12.56 12.06 10.27
C ASP A 163 11.19 11.56 10.75
N GLN A 164 10.29 11.19 9.84
CA GLN A 164 8.95 10.72 10.18
C GLN A 164 8.88 9.20 10.15
N GLU A 165 8.37 8.59 11.21
CA GLU A 165 8.09 7.15 11.27
C GLU A 165 6.58 6.90 11.28
N ILE A 166 6.14 5.95 10.47
CA ILE A 166 4.74 5.58 10.33
C ILE A 166 4.60 4.10 10.63
N ARG A 167 3.76 3.82 11.64
CA ARG A 167 3.39 2.45 11.99
C ARG A 167 2.14 2.05 11.22
N THR A 168 2.21 0.89 10.57
CA THR A 168 1.16 0.37 9.70
C THR A 168 0.52 -0.86 10.31
N ARG A 169 -0.73 -1.15 9.92
CA ARG A 169 -1.34 -2.46 10.21
C ARG A 169 -1.00 -3.47 9.14
N VAL A 170 -0.85 -3.02 7.89
CA VAL A 170 -0.35 -3.88 6.80
C VAL A 170 1.15 -4.01 6.94
N TYR A 171 1.65 -5.24 6.82
CA TYR A 171 3.09 -5.53 6.89
C TYR A 171 3.70 -5.59 5.50
N HIS A 172 4.90 -5.05 5.35
CA HIS A 172 5.80 -5.43 4.27
C HIS A 172 6.61 -6.65 4.70
N VAL A 173 6.71 -7.65 3.83
CA VAL A 173 7.53 -8.84 4.06
C VAL A 173 8.84 -8.64 3.32
N LEU A 174 9.94 -8.62 4.07
CA LEU A 174 11.29 -8.42 3.56
C LEU A 174 12.11 -9.72 3.62
N PRO A 175 13.09 -9.91 2.72
CA PRO A 175 13.95 -11.09 2.72
C PRO A 175 14.91 -11.13 3.93
N GLU A 176 15.30 -9.96 4.43
CA GLU A 176 16.22 -9.81 5.55
C GLU A 176 15.56 -9.04 6.70
N SER A 177 16.06 -9.29 7.91
CA SER A 177 15.56 -8.64 9.12
C SER A 177 16.13 -7.23 9.26
N VAL A 178 15.33 -6.24 8.91
CA VAL A 178 15.59 -4.83 9.20
C VAL A 178 14.58 -4.31 10.23
N PRO A 179 14.95 -3.46 11.19
CA PRO A 179 14.03 -2.99 12.23
C PRO A 179 12.92 -2.08 11.67
N LYS A 180 13.17 -1.42 10.54
CA LYS A 180 12.24 -0.56 9.83
C LYS A 180 12.57 -0.51 8.35
N LEU A 181 11.59 -0.20 7.51
CA LEU A 181 11.80 0.13 6.11
C LEU A 181 12.15 1.62 6.01
N ASP A 182 13.43 1.95 5.85
CA ASP A 182 13.89 3.34 5.71
C ASP A 182 13.89 3.76 4.24
N VAL A 183 12.80 4.39 3.81
CA VAL A 183 12.61 4.76 2.40
C VAL A 183 13.60 5.85 2.00
N SER A 184 13.96 6.75 2.90
CA SER A 184 14.89 7.84 2.59
C SER A 184 16.33 7.33 2.41
N ALA A 185 16.76 6.39 3.25
CA ALA A 185 18.05 5.74 3.07
C ALA A 185 18.10 4.97 1.74
N LEU A 186 17.07 4.17 1.44
CA LEU A 186 16.98 3.42 0.18
C LEU A 186 16.97 4.32 -1.06
N LEU A 187 16.30 5.47 -1.00
CA LEU A 187 16.30 6.44 -2.11
C LEU A 187 17.68 7.08 -2.30
N ALA A 188 18.40 7.38 -1.22
CA ALA A 188 19.76 7.92 -1.31
C ALA A 188 20.74 6.90 -1.90
N GLU A 189 20.63 5.63 -1.50
CA GLU A 189 21.40 4.51 -2.08
C GLU A 189 21.10 4.36 -3.57
N ALA A 190 19.82 4.30 -3.94
CA ALA A 190 19.41 4.17 -5.35
C ALA A 190 19.87 5.35 -6.22
N GLN A 191 19.82 6.59 -5.69
CA GLN A 191 20.32 7.76 -6.42
C GLN A 191 21.83 7.67 -6.63
N ALA A 192 22.60 7.24 -5.62
CA ALA A 192 24.04 7.07 -5.75
C ALA A 192 24.42 6.00 -6.79
N GLU A 193 23.65 4.92 -6.89
CA GLU A 193 23.81 3.91 -7.94
C GLU A 193 23.50 4.47 -9.33
N LEU A 194 22.40 5.22 -9.47
CA LEU A 194 22.02 5.86 -10.73
C LEU A 194 23.06 6.88 -11.20
N ASP A 195 23.63 7.67 -10.28
CA ASP A 195 24.68 8.64 -10.58
C ASP A 195 25.96 7.94 -11.07
N GLN A 196 26.28 6.76 -10.55
CA GLN A 196 27.40 5.94 -11.04
C GLN A 196 27.15 5.40 -12.45
N VAL A 197 25.90 5.00 -12.76
CA VAL A 197 25.53 4.49 -14.08
C VAL A 197 25.48 5.62 -15.13
N THR A 198 24.96 6.79 -14.76
CA THR A 198 24.85 7.95 -15.64
C THR A 198 26.16 8.71 -15.81
N GLY A 199 27.08 8.64 -14.85
CA GLY A 199 28.45 9.17 -14.96
C GLY A 199 29.28 8.56 -16.09
N VAL A 200 28.85 7.43 -16.67
CA VAL A 200 29.48 6.79 -17.85
C VAL A 200 28.90 7.29 -19.19
N ARG A 201 27.76 8.00 -19.17
CA ARG A 201 27.20 8.71 -20.33
C ARG A 201 27.40 10.22 -20.17
N GLN A 202 28.64 10.68 -20.22
CA GLN A 202 28.87 12.04 -20.74
C GLN A 202 28.47 12.00 -22.22
N GLU A 203 27.38 12.70 -22.55
CA GLU A 203 26.97 12.87 -23.94
C GLU A 203 28.12 13.53 -24.71
N ALA A 204 28.70 12.79 -25.66
CA ALA A 204 29.81 13.26 -26.50
C ALA A 204 29.38 14.25 -27.61
N TRP A 205 28.27 14.98 -27.42
CA TRP A 205 27.69 15.83 -28.47
C TRP A 205 27.40 17.24 -27.96
N VAL A 206 28.48 17.97 -27.68
CA VAL A 206 28.51 19.41 -27.92
C VAL A 206 29.71 19.68 -28.84
N LEU A 207 29.42 19.80 -30.14
CA LEU A 207 30.21 20.54 -31.11
C LEU A 207 29.44 21.81 -31.45
#